data_AF-A0A6B3C8Y8-F1
#
_entry.id   AF-A0A6B3C8Y8-F1
#
_cell.length_a   1.000
_cell.length_b   1.000
_cell.length_c   1.000
_cell.angle_alpha   90.00
_cell.angle_beta   90.00
_cell.angle_gamma   90.00
#
_symmetry.space_group_name_H-M   'P 1'
#
loop_
_entity.id
_entity.type
_entity.pdbx_description
1 polymer ?
#
loop_
_entity_poly.entity_id
_entity_poly.type
_entity_poly.pdbx_seq_one_letter_code
_entity_poly.pdbx_strand_id
1 'polypeptide(L)'
;MRVLGVDPGLTRCGLGVVDALPGRRARLVHVDVARSDPTLDVDQRLLVIERSIEECLEEHAPDTVAVERVFAQHNVSTVMGTAQVAGL
;
A
#
# COMPACT_ATOMS: atom_id res chain seq x y z
N MET A 1 -14.66 3.71 -11.21
CA MET A 1 -13.21 3.83 -10.98
C MET A 1 -12.91 3.17 -9.66
N ARG A 2 -12.01 2.20 -9.64
CA ARG A 2 -11.55 1.48 -8.46
C ARG A 2 -10.23 2.05 -7.99
N VAL A 3 -10.11 2.28 -6.69
CA VAL A 3 -8.93 2.88 -6.07
C VAL A 3 -8.45 1.98 -4.94
N LEU A 4 -7.16 1.68 -4.92
CA LEU A 4 -6.47 1.11 -3.75
C LEU A 4 -5.85 2.26 -2.94
N GLY A 5 -6.26 2.42 -1.70
CA GLY A 5 -5.62 3.27 -0.69
C GLY A 5 -4.61 2.47 0.12
N VAL A 6 -3.43 3.04 0.34
CA VAL A 6 -2.35 2.46 1.14
C VAL A 6 -1.99 3.44 2.26
N ASP A 7 -2.13 2.99 3.49
CA ASP A 7 -1.63 3.65 4.71
C ASP A 7 -0.39 2.87 5.20
N PRO A 8 0.82 3.29 4.80
CA PRO A 8 2.04 2.52 4.99
C PRO A 8 2.57 2.60 6.43
N GLY A 9 2.90 1.42 6.97
CA GLY A 9 3.61 1.29 8.23
C GLY A 9 4.40 -0.03 8.28
N LEU A 10 5.60 0.01 8.89
CA LEU A 10 6.51 -1.13 8.88
C LEU A 10 6.04 -2.32 9.74
N THR A 11 5.07 -2.16 10.64
CA THR A 11 4.50 -3.28 11.41
C THR A 11 3.07 -3.58 10.97
N ARG A 12 2.36 -2.54 10.53
CA ARG A 12 0.97 -2.59 10.07
C ARG A 12 0.87 -1.63 8.90
N CYS A 13 0.57 -2.15 7.72
CA CYS A 13 0.25 -1.34 6.54
C CYS A 13 -1.21 -1.58 6.19
N GLY A 14 -2.02 -0.53 6.22
CA GLY A 14 -3.43 -0.59 5.88
C GLY A 14 -3.63 -0.58 4.37
N LEU A 15 -4.48 -1.47 3.87
CA LEU A 15 -4.89 -1.57 2.48
C LEU A 15 -6.40 -1.45 2.39
N GLY A 16 -6.89 -0.61 1.49
CA GLY A 16 -8.33 -0.40 1.32
C GLY A 16 -8.70 -0.21 -0.13
N VAL A 17 -9.63 -1.00 -0.64
CA VAL A 17 -10.12 -0.86 -2.02
C VAL A 17 -11.52 -0.28 -2.00
N VAL A 18 -11.72 0.77 -2.80
CA VAL A 18 -13.01 1.45 -2.96
C VAL A 18 -13.38 1.62 -4.43
N ASP A 19 -14.66 1.46 -4.73
CA ASP A 19 -15.24 1.85 -6.02
C ASP A 19 -15.84 3.26 -5.90
N ALA A 20 -15.28 4.21 -6.64
CA ALA A 20 -15.85 5.53 -6.82
C ALA A 20 -17.01 5.47 -7.82
N LEU A 21 -18.18 5.89 -7.36
CA LEU A 21 -19.46 5.89 -8.06
C LEU A 21 -19.91 7.33 -8.41
N PRO A 22 -20.77 7.51 -9.42
CA PRO A 22 -21.34 8.81 -9.74
C PRO A 22 -22.08 9.47 -8.55
N GLY A 23 -21.95 10.80 -8.48
CA GLY A 23 -22.59 11.61 -7.44
C GLY A 23 -21.85 11.60 -6.10
N ARG A 24 -20.51 11.55 -6.11
CA ARG A 24 -19.64 11.59 -4.91
C ARG A 24 -19.93 10.46 -3.91
N ARG A 25 -20.28 9.28 -4.42
CA ARG A 25 -20.51 8.08 -3.62
C ARG A 25 -19.32 7.16 -3.76
N ALA A 26 -19.00 6.43 -2.69
CA ALA A 26 -17.99 5.38 -2.70
C ALA A 26 -18.59 4.10 -2.12
N ARG A 27 -18.13 2.96 -2.62
CA ARG A 27 -18.44 1.64 -2.07
C ARG A 27 -17.15 1.00 -1.60
N LEU A 28 -17.12 0.54 -0.35
CA LEU A 28 -16.03 -0.29 0.15
C LEU A 28 -16.07 -1.65 -0.56
N VAL A 29 -14.96 -2.04 -1.17
CA VAL A 29 -14.78 -3.32 -1.87
C VAL A 29 -14.03 -4.28 -0.97
N HIS A 30 -12.91 -3.82 -0.41
CA HIS A 30 -12.03 -4.64 0.41
C HIS A 30 -11.29 -3.79 1.44
N VAL A 31 -10.92 -4.42 2.56
CA VAL A 31 -10.03 -3.83 3.56
C VAL A 31 -9.17 -4.93 4.14
N ASP A 32 -7.88 -4.64 4.26
CA ASP A 32 -6.93 -5.53 4.92
C ASP A 32 -5.82 -4.74 5.62
N VAL A 33 -5.05 -5.44 6.44
CA VAL A 33 -3.87 -4.91 7.11
C VAL A 33 -2.74 -5.91 6.94
N ALA A 34 -1.76 -5.57 6.12
CA ALA A 34 -0.50 -6.31 6.05
C ALA A 34 0.22 -6.17 7.40
N ARG A 35 0.58 -7.30 8.01
CA ARG A 35 1.24 -7.36 9.32
C ARG A 35 2.56 -8.07 9.19
N SER A 36 3.63 -7.39 9.56
CA SER A 36 4.96 -8.00 9.69
C SER A 36 5.33 -8.12 11.16
N ASP A 37 6.04 -9.18 11.52
CA ASP A 37 6.59 -9.35 12.86
C ASP A 37 7.70 -8.29 13.12
N PRO A 38 7.63 -7.53 14.24
CA PRO A 38 8.64 -6.52 14.57
C PRO A 38 10.02 -7.10 14.93
N THR A 39 10.14 -8.40 15.15
CA THR A 39 11.40 -9.09 15.41
C THR A 39 12.19 -9.41 14.14
N LEU A 40 11.55 -9.33 12.97
CA LEU A 40 12.21 -9.52 11.68
C LEU A 40 13.03 -8.28 11.28
N ASP A 41 14.04 -8.51 10.46
CA ASP A 41 14.82 -7.44 9.85
C ASP A 41 13.94 -6.59 8.93
N VAL A 42 14.34 -5.32 8.74
CA VAL A 42 13.51 -4.33 8.02
C VAL A 42 13.21 -4.75 6.59
N ASP A 43 14.18 -5.35 5.90
CA ASP A 43 14.04 -5.89 4.54
C ASP A 43 12.99 -7.01 4.46
N GLN A 44 13.00 -7.94 5.43
CA GLN A 44 12.00 -9.01 5.51
C GLN A 44 10.60 -8.45 5.80
N ARG A 45 10.50 -7.41 6.62
CA ARG A 45 9.23 -6.73 6.91
C ARG A 45 8.71 -6.01 5.68
N LEU A 46 9.58 -5.35 4.92
CA LEU A 46 9.24 -4.73 3.65
C LEU A 46 8.76 -5.76 2.63
N LEU A 47 9.41 -6.92 2.54
CA LEU A 47 8.98 -8.03 1.68
C LEU A 47 7.57 -8.53 2.04
N VAL A 48 7.25 -8.65 3.34
CA VAL A 48 5.89 -9.04 3.78
C VAL A 48 4.86 -8.00 3.33
N ILE A 49 5.17 -6.72 3.50
CA ILE A 49 4.26 -5.64 3.12
C ILE A 49 4.07 -5.57 1.60
N GLU A 50 5.16 -5.68 0.83
CA GLU A 50 5.13 -5.70 -0.63
C GLU A 50 4.26 -6.84 -1.15
N ARG A 51 4.46 -8.07 -0.67
CA ARG A 51 3.63 -9.22 -1.06
C ARG A 51 2.14 -9.01 -0.82
N SER A 52 1.76 -8.46 0.34
CA SER A 52 0.35 -8.15 0.62
C SER A 52 -0.20 -7.07 -0.32
N ILE A 53 0.62 -6.10 -0.73
CA ILE A 53 0.22 -5.09 -1.72
C ILE A 53 0.06 -5.74 -3.10
N GLU A 54 1.00 -6.59 -3.52
CA GLU A 54 0.92 -7.33 -4.79
C GLU A 54 -0.33 -8.22 -4.86
N GLU A 55 -0.60 -9.00 -3.82
CA GLU A 55 -1.81 -9.82 -3.70
C GLU A 55 -3.08 -8.96 -3.86
N CYS A 56 -3.13 -7.80 -3.20
CA CYS A 56 -4.25 -6.88 -3.29
C CYS A 56 -4.42 -6.27 -4.70
N LEU A 57 -3.30 -5.97 -5.38
CA LEU A 57 -3.29 -5.47 -6.75
C LEU A 57 -3.78 -6.54 -7.74
N GLU A 58 -3.30 -7.78 -7.61
CA GLU A 58 -3.70 -8.91 -8.45
C GLU A 58 -5.17 -9.27 -8.26
N GLU A 59 -5.64 -9.34 -7.02
CA GLU A 59 -7.01 -9.74 -6.71
C GLU A 59 -8.04 -8.70 -7.16
N HIS A 60 -7.74 -7.40 -6.97
CA HIS A 60 -8.74 -6.35 -7.14
C HIS A 60 -8.57 -5.50 -8.39
N ALA A 61 -7.40 -5.56 -9.04
CA ALA A 61 -7.05 -4.82 -10.25
C ALA A 61 -7.54 -3.35 -10.22
N PRO A 62 -7.08 -2.54 -9.25
CA PRO A 62 -7.51 -1.15 -9.13
C PRO A 62 -7.04 -0.31 -10.32
N ASP A 63 -7.82 0.73 -10.67
CA ASP A 63 -7.45 1.67 -11.73
C ASP A 63 -6.32 2.62 -11.29
N THR A 64 -6.20 2.87 -10.00
CA THR A 64 -5.16 3.72 -9.42
C THR A 64 -4.84 3.31 -7.98
N VAL A 65 -3.62 3.63 -7.55
CA VAL A 65 -3.18 3.50 -6.17
C VAL A 65 -2.98 4.89 -5.56
N ALA A 66 -3.48 5.10 -4.35
CA ALA A 66 -3.27 6.30 -3.55
C ALA A 66 -2.50 5.93 -2.29
N VAL A 67 -1.31 6.51 -2.10
CA VAL A 67 -0.43 6.21 -0.96
C VAL A 67 -0.33 7.43 -0.05
N GLU A 68 -0.57 7.25 1.25
CA GLU A 68 -0.36 8.32 2.23
C GLU A 68 1.12 8.71 2.31
N ARG A 69 1.40 10.02 2.51
CA ARG A 69 2.77 10.50 2.69
C ARG A 69 3.30 10.08 4.06
N VAL A 70 4.32 9.22 4.06
CA VAL A 70 5.00 8.79 5.28
C VAL A 70 6.11 9.78 5.61
N PHE A 71 5.97 10.53 6.70
CA PHE A 71 7.09 11.27 7.30
C PHE A 71 7.90 10.33 8.20
N ALA A 72 8.62 9.36 7.62
CA ALA A 72 9.54 8.52 8.36
C ALA A 72 10.96 9.11 8.32
N GLN A 73 11.33 9.86 9.37
CA GLN A 73 12.72 10.22 9.64
C GLN A 73 13.55 8.94 9.88
N HIS A 74 14.75 8.90 9.28
CA HIS A 74 15.85 7.93 9.48
C HIS A 74 15.69 6.54 8.83
N ASN A 75 15.97 6.47 7.52
CA ASN A 75 17.04 5.64 6.94
C ASN A 75 17.09 5.84 5.42
N VAL A 76 17.92 6.82 5.01
CA VAL A 76 18.22 7.14 3.61
C VAL A 76 19.23 6.12 3.07
N SER A 77 18.73 4.96 2.69
CA SER A 77 19.22 4.18 1.56
C SER A 77 18.04 3.29 1.17
N THR A 78 17.04 3.80 0.47
CA THR A 78 16.96 3.62 -0.98
C THR A 78 15.93 4.60 -1.54
N VAL A 79 16.36 5.82 -1.85
CA VAL A 79 15.61 6.80 -2.66
C VAL A 79 15.36 6.29 -4.10
N MET A 80 15.84 5.09 -4.45
CA MET A 80 15.49 4.41 -5.71
C MET A 80 14.18 3.62 -5.68
N GLY A 81 13.57 3.33 -4.52
CA GLY A 81 12.30 2.55 -4.47
C GLY A 81 11.05 3.38 -4.79
N THR A 82 11.01 4.63 -4.36
CA THR A 82 9.85 5.51 -4.57
C THR A 82 9.78 6.12 -5.98
N ALA A 83 10.90 6.17 -6.70
CA ALA A 83 10.94 6.66 -8.09
C ALA A 83 10.44 5.62 -9.11
N GLN A 84 10.48 4.32 -8.80
CA GLN A 84 9.91 3.29 -9.68
C GLN A 84 8.37 3.22 -9.60
N VAL A 85 7.79 3.61 -8.47
CA VAL A 85 6.31 3.67 -8.30
C VAL A 85 5.68 4.83 -9.07
N ALA A 86 6.44 5.88 -9.40
CA ALA A 86 5.95 7.00 -10.22
C ALA A 86 6.17 6.80 -11.74
N GLY A 87 6.85 5.73 -12.14
CA GLY A 87 7.32 5.50 -13.51
C GLY A 87 6.69 4.28 -14.22
N LEU A 88 5.65 3.68 -13.64
CA LEU A 88 4.78 2.69 -14.30
C LEU A 88 3.36 3.25 -14.38
#